data_AF-A0A820JTM2-F1
#
_entry.id   AF-A0A820JTM2-F1
#
_cell.length_a   1.000
_cell.length_b   1.000
_cell.length_c   1.000
_cell.angle_alpha   90.00
_cell.angle_beta   90.00
_cell.angle_gamma   90.00
#
_symmetry.space_group_name_H-M   'P 1'
#
loop_
_entity.id
_entity.type
_entity.pdbx_description
1 polymer ?
#
loop_
_entity_poly.entity_id
_entity_poly.type
_entity_poly.pdbx_seq_one_letter_code
_entity_poly.pdbx_strand_id
1 'polypeptide(L)' 'AQGEQFFAIPGTTKIKNLEENIAAAKIKLTKEEIEQIRQACQNADTAGERYTKAHSKNLYGDSAPIKQ' A
#
# COMPACT_ATOMS: atom_id res chain seq x y z
N ALA A 1 -9.04 5.89 0.00
CA ALA A 1 -8.95 7.00 -0.96
C ALA A 1 -8.92 6.44 -2.37
N GLN A 2 -9.62 7.05 -3.33
CA GLN A 2 -9.66 6.66 -4.74
C GLN A 2 -9.80 7.93 -5.60
N GLY A 3 -9.47 7.86 -6.90
CA GLY A 3 -9.67 8.95 -7.87
C GLY A 3 -8.38 9.41 -8.55
N GLU A 4 -8.49 10.41 -9.43
CA GLU A 4 -7.39 10.88 -10.29
C GLU A 4 -6.19 11.45 -9.52
N GLN A 5 -6.41 11.88 -8.27
CA GLN A 5 -5.37 12.43 -7.40
C GLN A 5 -4.67 11.34 -6.56
N PHE A 6 -5.02 10.07 -6.76
CA PHE A 6 -4.44 8.94 -6.04
C PHE A 6 -3.34 8.28 -6.87
N PHE A 7 -2.10 8.36 -6.40
CA PHE A 7 -0.93 7.79 -7.08
C PHE A 7 -0.38 6.61 -6.27
N ALA A 8 -0.37 5.41 -6.87
CA ALA A 8 0.29 4.26 -6.28
C ALA A 8 1.81 4.32 -6.54
N ILE A 9 2.62 4.01 -5.53
CA ILE A 9 4.08 3.97 -5.61
C ILE A 9 4.61 2.55 -5.28
N PRO A 10 4.29 1.53 -6.10
CA PRO A 10 4.68 0.16 -5.81
C PRO A 10 6.20 -0.03 -5.95
N GLY A 11 6.85 -0.49 -4.89
CA GLY A 11 8.26 -0.88 -4.91
C GLY A 11 8.45 -2.37 -5.21
N THR A 12 9.51 -2.72 -5.93
CA THR A 12 9.90 -4.12 -6.18
C THR A 12 11.41 -4.24 -6.38
N THR A 13 11.96 -5.42 -6.09
CA THR A 13 13.36 -5.78 -6.39
C THR A 13 13.50 -6.67 -7.63
N LYS A 14 12.37 -7.14 -8.20
CA LYS A 14 12.33 -8.06 -9.35
C LYS A 14 11.81 -7.34 -10.60
N ILE A 15 12.53 -7.51 -11.72
CA ILE A 15 12.18 -6.91 -13.02
C ILE A 15 10.79 -7.38 -13.50
N LYS A 16 10.50 -8.68 -13.41
CA LYS A 16 9.18 -9.21 -13.79
C LYS A 16 8.02 -8.46 -13.12
N ASN A 17 8.14 -8.21 -11.81
CA ASN A 17 7.12 -7.48 -11.06
C ASN A 17 7.05 -6.01 -11.47
N LEU A 18 8.17 -5.40 -11.86
CA LEU A 18 8.17 -4.03 -12.39
C LEU A 18 7.34 -3.96 -13.68
N GLU A 19 7.55 -4.91 -14.59
CA GLU A 19 6.81 -5.01 -15.84
C GLU A 19 5.30 -5.20 -15.60
N GLU A 20 4.94 -6.11 -14.68
CA GLU A 20 3.55 -6.35 -14.26
C GLU A 20 2.92 -5.10 -13.62
N ASN A 21 3.62 -4.43 -12.71
CA ASN A 21 3.15 -3.20 -12.05
C ASN A 21 2.87 -2.08 -13.06
N ILE A 22 3.73 -1.90 -14.07
CA ILE A 22 3.53 -0.91 -15.13
C ILE A 22 2.35 -1.31 -16.02
N ALA A 23 2.22 -2.60 -16.36
CA ALA A 23 1.12 -3.11 -17.16
C ALA A 23 -0.25 -2.86 -16.49
N ALA A 24 -0.31 -2.87 -15.15
CA ALA A 24 -1.54 -2.61 -14.40
C ALA A 24 -2.18 -1.25 -14.72
N ALA A 25 -1.40 -0.23 -15.09
CA ALA A 25 -1.91 1.09 -15.48
C ALA A 25 -2.77 1.07 -16.77
N LYS A 26 -2.68 -0.01 -17.56
CA LYS A 26 -3.46 -0.18 -18.80
C LYS A 26 -4.78 -0.90 -18.56
N ILE A 27 -4.97 -1.49 -17.38
CA ILE A 27 -6.18 -2.23 -17.03
C ILE A 27 -7.33 -1.24 -16.81
N LYS A 28 -8.48 -1.53 -17.43
CA LYS A 28 -9.73 -0.80 -17.21
C LYS A 28 -10.73 -1.75 -16.57
N LEU A 29 -11.26 -1.36 -15.44
CA LEU A 29 -12.27 -2.13 -14.72
C LEU A 29 -13.65 -1.53 -15.00
N THR A 30 -14.63 -2.40 -15.13
CA THR A 30 -16.06 -2.05 -15.15
C THR A 30 -16.53 -1.64 -13.76
N LYS A 31 -17.72 -1.04 -13.67
CA LYS A 31 -18.30 -0.63 -12.38
C LYS A 31 -18.62 -1.84 -11.52
N GLU A 32 -19.09 -2.92 -12.15
CA GLU A 32 -19.46 -4.18 -11.53
C GLU A 32 -18.23 -4.87 -10.92
N GLU A 33 -17.11 -4.92 -11.65
CA GLU A 33 -15.85 -5.47 -11.14
C GLU A 33 -15.29 -4.67 -9.96
N ILE A 34 -15.34 -3.33 -10.03
CA ILE A 34 -14.92 -2.47 -8.91
C ILE A 34 -15.75 -2.77 -7.67
N GLU A 35 -17.06 -2.95 -7.83
CA GLU A 35 -17.96 -3.25 -6.72
C GLU A 35 -17.69 -4.63 -6.12
N GLN A 36 -17.46 -5.65 -6.95
CA GLN A 36 -17.06 -6.98 -6.50
C GLN A 36 -15.75 -6.96 -5.70
N ILE A 37 -14.73 -6.25 -6.19
CA ILE A 37 -13.45 -6.10 -5.48
C ILE A 37 -13.66 -5.39 -4.14
N ARG A 38 -14.50 -4.34 -4.11
CA ARG A 38 -14.78 -3.59 -2.88
C ARG A 38 -15.48 -4.46 -1.83
N GLN A 39 -16.47 -5.26 -2.23
CA GLN A 39 -17.15 -6.19 -1.33
C GLN A 39 -16.18 -7.22 -0.77
N ALA A 40 -15.29 -7.79 -1.61
CA ALA A 40 -14.25 -8.70 -1.15
C ALA A 40 -13.31 -8.04 -0.12
N CYS A 41 -12.90 -6.79 -0.34
CA CYS A 41 -12.07 -6.04 0.61
C CYS A 41 -12.79 -5.75 1.94
N GLN A 42 -14.09 -5.46 1.92
CA GLN A 42 -14.87 -5.20 3.15
C GLN A 42 -15.11 -6.48 3.96
N ASN A 43 -15.28 -7.60 3.28
CA ASN A 43 -15.45 -8.91 3.90
C ASN A 43 -14.12 -9.49 4.42
N ALA A 44 -12.98 -8.93 4.02
CA ALA A 44 -11.69 -9.33 4.54
C ALA A 44 -11.51 -8.79 5.96
N ASP A 45 -11.20 -9.68 6.90
CA ASP A 45 -10.92 -9.29 8.28
C ASP A 45 -9.64 -8.43 8.33
N THR A 46 -9.72 -7.25 8.94
CA THR A 46 -8.55 -6.38 9.13
C THR A 46 -8.00 -6.64 10.52
N ALA A 47 -7.08 -7.60 10.60
CA ALA A 47 -6.52 -8.01 11.88
C ALA A 47 -5.61 -6.92 12.49
N GLY A 48 -6.13 -6.23 13.51
CA GLY A 48 -5.34 -5.52 14.52
C GLY A 48 -4.72 -4.18 14.10
N GLU A 49 -3.85 -3.66 14.97
CA GLU A 49 -3.10 -2.43 14.71
C GLU A 49 -1.97 -2.67 13.69
N ARG A 50 -1.58 -1.62 12.95
CA ARG A 50 -0.48 -1.67 11.95
C ARG A 50 0.83 -2.20 12.53
N TYR A 51 1.09 -1.95 13.80
CA TYR A 51 2.25 -2.41 14.54
C TYR A 51 1.80 -2.95 15.89
N THR A 52 2.54 -3.92 16.45
CA THR A 52 2.33 -4.30 17.85
C THR A 52 2.69 -3.14 18.78
N LYS A 53 2.18 -3.16 20.02
CA LYS A 53 2.52 -2.14 21.04
C LYS A 53 4.03 -2.02 21.26
N ALA A 54 4.77 -3.14 21.16
CA ALA A 54 6.21 -3.15 21.28
C ALA A 54 6.90 -2.46 20.09
N HIS A 55 6.45 -2.73 18.86
CA HIS A 55 7.04 -2.12 17.65
C HIS A 55 6.66 -0.63 17.49
N SER A 56 5.50 -0.23 18.00
CA SER A 56 5.05 1.17 17.94
C SER A 56 5.96 2.13 18.71
N LYS A 57 6.65 1.66 19.77
CA LYS A 57 7.58 2.50 20.56
C LYS A 57 8.78 3.02 19.77
N ASN A 58 9.18 2.30 18.71
CA ASN A 58 10.38 2.62 17.94
C ASN A 58 10.07 3.39 16.64
N LEU A 59 8.82 3.82 16.44
CA LEU A 59 8.43 4.60 15.26
C LEU A 59 9.10 5.99 15.23
N TYR A 60 9.43 6.52 16.40
CA TYR A 60 10.10 7.81 16.56
C TYR A 60 11.48 7.57 17.17
N GLY A 61 12.49 7.40 16.32
CA GLY A 61 13.88 7.30 16.73
C GLY A 61 14.54 8.69 16.74
N ASP A 62 15.32 8.98 17.79
CA ASP A 62 16.19 10.15 17.80
C ASP A 62 17.33 9.97 16.79
N SER A 63 17.73 11.07 16.15
CA SER A 63 18.92 11.09 15.29
C SER A 63 20.18 11.38 16.12
N ALA A 64 21.35 10.98 15.60
CA ALA A 64 22.61 11.35 16.23
C ALA A 64 22.75 12.87 16.32
N PRO A 65 23.25 13.42 17.45
CA PRO A 65 23.45 14.85 17.56
C PRO A 65 24.50 15.32 16.55
N ILE A 66 24.35 16.56 16.07
CA ILE A 66 25.32 17.18 15.18
C ILE A 66 26.68 17.20 15.88
N LYS A 67 27.71 16.60 15.26
CA LYS A 67 29.09 16.70 15.73
C LYS A 67 29.55 18.14 15.55
N GLN A 68 29.99 18.77 16.64
CA GLN A 68 30.68 20.06 16.61
C GLN A 68 32.01 19.95 15.86
#